data_AF-A0A0P6S8W1-F1
#
_entry.id   AF-A0A0P6S8W1-F1
#
_cell.length_a   1.000
_cell.length_b   1.000
_cell.length_c   1.000
_cell.angle_alpha   90.00
_cell.angle_beta   90.00
_cell.angle_gamma   90.00
#
_symmetry.space_group_name_H-M   'P 1'
#
loop_
_entity.id
_entity.type
_entity.pdbx_description
1 polymer ?
#
loop_
_entity_poly.entity_id
_entity_poly.type
_entity_poly.pdbx_seq_one_letter_code
_entity_poly.pdbx_strand_id
1 'polypeptide(L)'
;MATIVVGFHLSLATIVLGNDFEVSAEHAIAIEVQTGKVLYEKDAKKRDGIASMTKLLTAYLVLKEIKQGGLTLSDDVPISDDAYALTQNHALSNVPLDKRHYSVEDLLKATLVASSNSAAIALAEHISGTEAQFVDLMKAQLATWDIHDVKLINASGLPNTFLKHRLYPGSQISDENEMSAQDVAKMAMHLIEEFPEILLITKEPYVFFDGSAIQSFNHLLPGMSAARETVDGLKTGTTTFAGQCLVTSSIENGMRIITVIMNADNAENDADARFHASDNLLTHIATTYRKETLVQKGQVIPNKKLAIINGKEKSISVYAEQPVSVITSDKDPHQSSKDLLLSPTTSEAPIEHRQRVGYVTVSPLSKKERFLKQPYKIPIRAAKAVSKAPFPVIWWQKIVRFINEQL
;
A
#
# COMPACT_ATOMS: atom_id res chain seq x y z
N MET A 1 28.66 -74.70 5.23
CA MET A 1 28.54 -73.37 5.88
C MET A 1 28.08 -72.39 4.83
N ALA A 2 26.80 -72.01 4.83
CA ALA A 2 26.24 -71.05 3.88
C ALA A 2 26.16 -69.68 4.56
N THR A 3 26.88 -68.71 4.03
CA THR A 3 26.98 -67.35 4.56
C THR A 3 25.80 -66.53 4.06
N ILE A 4 24.94 -66.08 4.97
CA ILE A 4 23.83 -65.17 4.68
C ILE A 4 24.40 -63.76 4.55
N VAL A 5 24.32 -63.17 3.35
CA VAL A 5 24.63 -61.76 3.10
C VAL A 5 23.37 -60.95 3.40
N VAL A 6 23.39 -60.21 4.51
CA VAL A 6 22.33 -59.24 4.86
C VAL A 6 22.57 -57.98 4.04
N GLY A 7 21.74 -57.75 3.02
CA GLY A 7 21.74 -56.51 2.25
C GLY A 7 21.11 -55.37 3.06
N PHE A 8 21.90 -54.38 3.45
CA PHE A 8 21.39 -53.11 3.95
C PHE A 8 20.87 -52.29 2.77
N HIS A 9 19.54 -52.17 2.65
CA HIS A 9 18.94 -51.16 1.80
C HIS A 9 19.01 -49.81 2.52
N LEU A 10 20.01 -49.00 2.15
CA LEU A 10 20.01 -47.58 2.44
C LEU A 10 18.88 -46.93 1.63
N SER A 11 17.76 -46.64 2.26
CA SER A 11 16.76 -45.74 1.69
C SER A 11 17.37 -44.35 1.68
N LEU A 12 17.74 -43.86 0.49
CA LEU A 12 18.02 -42.45 0.26
C LEU A 12 16.70 -41.70 0.51
N ALA A 13 16.56 -41.12 1.70
CA ALA A 13 15.53 -40.13 1.96
C ALA A 13 15.69 -39.03 0.90
N THR A 14 14.71 -38.95 0.00
CA THR A 14 14.59 -37.84 -0.92
C THR A 14 14.36 -36.60 -0.06
N ILE A 15 15.35 -35.72 0.01
CA ILE A 15 15.17 -34.39 0.57
C ILE A 15 14.16 -33.71 -0.34
N VAL A 16 12.88 -33.68 0.08
CA VAL A 16 11.88 -32.79 -0.50
C VAL A 16 12.34 -31.39 -0.14
N LEU A 17 13.05 -30.74 -1.05
CA LEU A 17 13.24 -29.29 -1.03
C LEU A 17 11.83 -28.70 -0.95
N GLY A 18 11.51 -28.03 0.16
CA GLY A 18 10.17 -27.54 0.45
C GLY A 18 9.64 -26.73 -0.73
N ASN A 19 8.38 -26.98 -1.10
CA ASN A 19 7.69 -26.25 -2.15
C ASN A 19 7.92 -24.74 -1.96
N ASP A 20 8.49 -24.08 -2.96
CA ASP A 20 8.47 -22.63 -3.03
C ASP A 20 7.00 -22.19 -2.95
N PHE A 21 6.69 -21.28 -2.03
CA PHE A 21 5.32 -20.82 -1.83
C PHE A 21 4.82 -20.13 -3.11
N GLU A 22 3.66 -20.57 -3.60
CA GLU A 22 2.98 -19.96 -4.74
C GLU A 22 1.53 -19.65 -4.37
N VAL A 23 1.10 -18.41 -4.62
CA VAL A 23 -0.28 -17.99 -4.38
C VAL A 23 -1.19 -18.42 -5.53
N SER A 24 -2.40 -18.86 -5.18
CA SER A 24 -3.45 -19.30 -6.10
C SER A 24 -4.18 -18.11 -6.76
N ALA A 25 -3.48 -17.42 -7.64
CA ALA A 25 -4.00 -16.33 -8.45
C ALA A 25 -3.10 -16.09 -9.67
N GLU A 26 -3.65 -15.53 -10.74
CA GLU A 26 -2.89 -15.15 -11.93
C GLU A 26 -1.88 -14.04 -11.62
N HIS A 27 -2.30 -13.01 -10.88
CA HIS A 27 -1.44 -11.89 -10.50
C HIS A 27 -1.56 -11.57 -9.01
N ALA A 28 -0.43 -11.37 -8.36
CA ALA A 28 -0.40 -11.02 -6.95
C ALA A 28 0.82 -10.21 -6.54
N ILE A 29 0.65 -9.40 -5.49
CA ILE A 29 1.77 -8.71 -4.83
C ILE A 29 1.45 -8.55 -3.34
N ALA A 30 2.49 -8.57 -2.52
CA ALA A 30 2.40 -8.15 -1.12
C ALA A 30 3.48 -7.14 -0.79
N ILE A 31 3.12 -6.09 -0.06
CA ILE A 31 4.03 -5.03 0.36
C ILE A 31 3.88 -4.70 1.84
N GLU A 32 4.97 -4.27 2.47
CA GLU A 32 4.92 -3.58 3.75
C GLU A 32 4.76 -2.07 3.51
N VAL A 33 3.73 -1.47 4.09
CA VAL A 33 3.26 -0.11 3.76
C VAL A 33 4.30 0.95 4.10
N GLN A 34 4.90 0.92 5.30
CA GLN A 34 5.75 2.01 5.78
C GLN A 34 7.01 2.17 4.91
N THR A 35 7.64 1.06 4.56
CA THR A 35 8.87 1.03 3.76
C THR A 35 8.60 0.96 2.26
N GLY A 36 7.43 0.46 1.86
CA GLY A 36 7.11 0.10 0.48
C GLY A 36 7.85 -1.14 -0.01
N LYS A 37 8.46 -1.93 0.89
CA LYS A 37 9.19 -3.16 0.52
C LYS A 37 8.23 -4.19 -0.04
N VAL A 38 8.58 -4.76 -1.19
CA VAL A 38 7.87 -5.88 -1.79
C VAL A 38 8.31 -7.17 -1.10
N LEU A 39 7.35 -7.90 -0.55
CA LEU A 39 7.58 -9.15 0.21
C LEU A 39 7.28 -10.39 -0.63
N TYR A 40 6.39 -10.25 -1.62
CA TYR A 40 6.02 -11.28 -2.57
C TYR A 40 5.53 -10.62 -3.86
N GLU A 41 5.77 -11.25 -5.02
CA GLU A 41 5.13 -10.89 -6.28
C GLU A 41 5.00 -12.10 -7.22
N LYS A 42 3.89 -12.15 -7.96
CA LYS A 42 3.62 -13.08 -9.07
C LYS A 42 2.97 -12.28 -10.20
N ASP A 43 3.67 -12.18 -11.33
CA ASP A 43 3.26 -11.40 -12.52
C ASP A 43 2.70 -10.00 -12.23
N ALA A 44 3.24 -9.34 -11.21
CA ALA A 44 2.62 -8.15 -10.61
C ALA A 44 2.64 -6.89 -11.51
N LYS A 45 3.35 -6.92 -12.63
CA LYS A 45 3.48 -5.80 -13.58
C LYS A 45 2.58 -5.94 -14.79
N LYS A 46 1.94 -7.10 -14.99
CA LYS A 46 1.01 -7.29 -16.09
C LYS A 46 -0.31 -6.62 -15.75
N ARG A 47 -0.86 -5.92 -16.73
CA ARG A 47 -2.13 -5.22 -16.62
C ARG A 47 -3.29 -6.22 -16.80
N ASP A 48 -4.27 -6.14 -15.92
CA ASP A 48 -5.48 -6.98 -15.96
C ASP A 48 -6.67 -6.25 -15.31
N GLY A 49 -7.88 -6.81 -15.40
CA GLY A 49 -9.11 -6.23 -14.88
C GLY A 49 -9.06 -6.04 -13.36
N ILE A 50 -9.42 -4.84 -12.89
CA ILE A 50 -9.43 -4.53 -11.45
C ILE A 50 -10.83 -4.45 -10.84
N ALA A 51 -11.87 -4.46 -11.66
CA ALA A 51 -13.27 -4.40 -11.23
C ALA A 51 -13.47 -3.34 -10.12
N SER A 52 -14.25 -3.67 -9.08
CA SER A 52 -14.55 -2.75 -7.97
C SER A 52 -13.35 -2.33 -7.11
N MET A 53 -12.13 -2.86 -7.31
CA MET A 53 -10.93 -2.27 -6.67
C MET A 53 -10.68 -0.84 -7.17
N THR A 54 -11.22 -0.46 -8.34
CA THR A 54 -11.28 0.94 -8.82
C THR A 54 -11.81 1.90 -7.76
N LYS A 55 -12.79 1.48 -6.96
CA LYS A 55 -13.46 2.34 -5.97
C LYS A 55 -12.51 2.86 -4.88
N LEU A 56 -11.34 2.25 -4.70
CA LEU A 56 -10.28 2.78 -3.84
C LEU A 56 -9.75 4.12 -4.34
N LEU A 57 -9.58 4.29 -5.66
CA LEU A 57 -9.18 5.57 -6.25
C LEU A 57 -10.30 6.61 -6.16
N THR A 58 -11.55 6.19 -6.33
CA THR A 58 -12.72 7.06 -6.12
C THR A 58 -12.78 7.56 -4.67
N ALA A 59 -12.65 6.65 -3.69
CA ALA A 59 -12.60 7.01 -2.28
C ALA A 59 -11.42 7.94 -1.95
N TYR A 60 -10.25 7.68 -2.54
CA TYR A 60 -9.08 8.56 -2.39
C TYR A 60 -9.39 9.99 -2.85
N LEU A 61 -10.00 10.17 -4.03
CA LEU A 61 -10.31 11.51 -4.55
C LEU A 61 -11.38 12.22 -3.72
N VAL A 62 -12.39 11.49 -3.21
CA VAL A 62 -13.39 12.03 -2.27
C VAL A 62 -12.71 12.56 -1.01
N LEU A 63 -11.84 11.75 -0.39
CA LEU A 63 -11.12 12.13 0.84
C LEU A 63 -10.13 13.28 0.59
N LYS A 64 -9.51 13.32 -0.60
CA LYS A 64 -8.66 14.43 -1.02
C LYS A 64 -9.43 15.73 -1.14
N GLU A 65 -10.62 15.71 -1.74
CA GLU A 65 -11.47 16.89 -1.85
C GLU A 65 -11.91 17.40 -0.47
N ILE A 66 -12.24 16.47 0.45
CA ILE A 66 -12.57 16.80 1.83
C ILE A 66 -11.38 17.47 2.54
N LYS A 67 -10.18 16.88 2.43
CA LYS A 67 -8.96 17.43 3.03
C LYS A 67 -8.57 18.79 2.47
N GLN A 68 -8.93 19.08 1.22
CA GLN A 68 -8.71 20.37 0.57
C GLN A 68 -9.80 21.40 0.89
N GLY A 69 -10.88 20.98 1.56
CA GLY A 69 -11.99 21.84 1.96
C GLY A 69 -13.01 22.11 0.85
N GLY A 70 -12.94 21.38 -0.26
CA GLY A 70 -13.90 21.49 -1.38
C GLY A 70 -15.16 20.63 -1.21
N LEU A 71 -15.14 19.70 -0.25
CA LEU A 71 -16.25 18.81 0.08
C LEU A 71 -16.30 18.58 1.61
N THR A 72 -17.47 18.29 2.16
CA THR A 72 -17.63 17.84 3.55
C THR A 72 -18.39 16.52 3.62
N LEU A 73 -18.17 15.75 4.68
CA LEU A 73 -18.89 14.47 4.90
C LEU A 73 -20.41 14.64 4.95
N SER A 74 -20.88 15.82 5.37
CA SER A 74 -22.31 16.15 5.49
C SER A 74 -22.93 16.75 4.23
N ASP A 75 -22.15 17.01 3.17
CA ASP A 75 -22.69 17.59 1.95
C ASP A 75 -23.72 16.66 1.32
N ASP A 76 -24.83 17.25 0.87
CA ASP A 76 -25.93 16.52 0.24
C ASP A 76 -25.64 16.27 -1.23
N VAL A 77 -25.62 14.99 -1.62
CA VAL A 77 -25.29 14.56 -2.97
C VAL A 77 -26.56 14.08 -3.68
N PRO A 78 -27.01 14.78 -4.73
CA PRO A 78 -28.12 14.31 -5.56
C PRO A 78 -27.72 13.05 -6.34
N ILE A 79 -28.64 12.11 -6.44
CA ILE A 79 -28.49 10.89 -7.25
C ILE A 79 -29.12 11.14 -8.61
N SER A 80 -28.31 11.11 -9.67
CA SER A 80 -28.77 11.22 -11.05
C SER A 80 -29.70 10.06 -11.45
N ASP A 81 -30.51 10.25 -12.49
CA ASP A 81 -31.39 9.19 -12.99
C ASP A 81 -30.61 7.97 -13.44
N ASP A 82 -29.43 8.18 -14.02
CA ASP A 82 -28.57 7.09 -14.47
C ASP A 82 -27.95 6.33 -13.29
N ALA A 83 -27.46 7.05 -12.27
CA ALA A 83 -26.97 6.39 -11.05
C ALA A 83 -28.10 5.61 -10.38
N TYR A 84 -29.29 6.19 -10.26
CA TYR A 84 -30.45 5.50 -9.69
C TYR A 84 -30.86 4.28 -10.51
N ALA A 85 -30.87 4.35 -11.85
CA ALA A 85 -31.27 3.24 -12.70
C ALA A 85 -30.38 2.00 -12.52
N LEU A 86 -29.11 2.16 -12.16
CA LEU A 86 -28.22 1.03 -11.85
C LEU A 86 -28.63 0.26 -10.60
N THR A 87 -29.32 0.90 -9.65
CA THR A 87 -29.83 0.24 -8.43
C THR A 87 -30.95 -0.77 -8.74
N GLN A 88 -31.62 -0.62 -9.89
CA GLN A 88 -32.72 -1.48 -10.32
C GLN A 88 -32.25 -2.79 -10.97
N ASN A 89 -30.94 -2.92 -11.22
CA ASN A 89 -30.35 -4.16 -11.74
C ASN A 89 -29.75 -4.98 -10.59
N HIS A 90 -30.46 -6.02 -10.17
CA HIS A 90 -30.05 -6.91 -9.07
C HIS A 90 -28.77 -7.72 -9.34
N ALA A 91 -28.27 -7.76 -10.57
CA ALA A 91 -26.98 -8.37 -10.88
C ALA A 91 -25.78 -7.47 -10.50
N LEU A 92 -26.03 -6.20 -10.16
CA LEU A 92 -25.00 -5.22 -9.82
C LEU A 92 -25.00 -4.94 -8.33
N SER A 93 -23.82 -4.89 -7.72
CA SER A 93 -23.66 -4.45 -6.33
C SER A 93 -24.12 -3.00 -6.16
N ASN A 94 -25.19 -2.81 -5.40
CA ASN A 94 -25.78 -1.52 -5.11
C ASN A 94 -26.55 -1.56 -3.79
N VAL A 95 -26.86 -0.37 -3.28
CA VAL A 95 -27.79 -0.15 -2.17
C VAL A 95 -29.03 0.57 -2.72
N PRO A 96 -30.19 0.47 -2.05
CA PRO A 96 -31.34 1.31 -2.38
C PRO A 96 -30.96 2.79 -2.29
N LEU A 97 -31.33 3.59 -3.28
CA LEU A 97 -31.07 5.03 -3.32
C LEU A 97 -32.36 5.83 -3.58
N ASP A 98 -33.50 5.36 -3.05
CA ASP A 98 -34.83 5.89 -3.35
C ASP A 98 -35.06 7.31 -2.81
N LYS A 99 -34.29 7.76 -1.81
CA LYS A 99 -34.33 9.16 -1.35
C LYS A 99 -33.76 10.13 -2.37
N ARG A 100 -33.02 9.63 -3.36
CA ARG A 100 -32.37 10.39 -4.43
C ARG A 100 -31.39 11.47 -3.95
N HIS A 101 -31.10 11.54 -2.66
CA HIS A 101 -30.20 12.49 -2.01
C HIS A 101 -29.61 11.81 -0.76
N TYR A 102 -28.28 11.82 -0.62
CA TYR A 102 -27.56 11.17 0.47
C TYR A 102 -26.31 11.97 0.82
N SER A 103 -25.86 11.87 2.08
CA SER A 103 -24.62 12.52 2.49
C SER A 103 -23.41 11.89 1.81
N VAL A 104 -22.33 12.67 1.65
CA VAL A 104 -21.03 12.16 1.20
C VAL A 104 -20.57 10.98 2.06
N GLU A 105 -20.76 11.05 3.38
CA GLU A 105 -20.42 9.97 4.31
C GLU A 105 -21.17 8.67 4.00
N ASP A 106 -22.49 8.76 3.79
CA ASP A 106 -23.33 7.60 3.48
C ASP A 106 -22.91 6.96 2.16
N LEU A 107 -22.67 7.77 1.12
CA LEU A 107 -22.25 7.27 -0.19
C LEU A 107 -20.83 6.68 -0.15
N LEU A 108 -19.93 7.24 0.66
CA LEU A 108 -18.59 6.69 0.84
C LEU A 108 -18.65 5.32 1.54
N LYS A 109 -19.48 5.20 2.60
CA LYS A 109 -19.74 3.90 3.27
C LYS A 109 -20.34 2.88 2.31
N ALA A 110 -21.36 3.27 1.54
CA ALA A 110 -21.99 2.38 0.55
C ALA A 110 -21.01 1.95 -0.55
N THR A 111 -20.12 2.84 -0.98
CA THR A 111 -19.08 2.57 -1.98
C THR A 111 -18.06 1.54 -1.49
N LEU A 112 -17.64 1.61 -0.23
CA LEU A 112 -16.57 0.78 0.31
C LEU A 112 -17.08 -0.56 0.85
N VAL A 113 -18.20 -0.56 1.57
CA VAL A 113 -18.72 -1.73 2.27
C VAL A 113 -19.63 -2.56 1.37
N ALA A 114 -20.64 -1.91 0.78
CA ALA A 114 -21.61 -2.53 -0.13
C ALA A 114 -21.14 -2.54 -1.59
N SER A 115 -19.93 -2.05 -1.87
CA SER A 115 -19.39 -1.94 -3.22
C SER A 115 -20.34 -1.23 -4.21
N SER A 116 -21.17 -0.30 -3.73
CA SER A 116 -22.23 0.30 -4.55
C SER A 116 -21.65 1.08 -5.72
N ASN A 117 -22.05 0.69 -6.93
CA ASN A 117 -21.64 1.37 -8.16
C ASN A 117 -22.26 2.77 -8.25
N SER A 118 -23.55 2.86 -7.91
CA SER A 118 -24.33 4.11 -7.99
C SER A 118 -23.81 5.15 -7.01
N ALA A 119 -23.40 4.75 -5.81
CA ALA A 119 -22.79 5.65 -4.84
C ALA A 119 -21.44 6.20 -5.33
N ALA A 120 -20.58 5.34 -5.90
CA ALA A 120 -19.29 5.76 -6.45
C ALA A 120 -19.47 6.76 -7.62
N ILE A 121 -20.44 6.48 -8.49
CA ILE A 121 -20.83 7.35 -9.60
C ILE A 121 -21.37 8.69 -9.10
N ALA A 122 -22.27 8.69 -8.12
CA ALA A 122 -22.88 9.92 -7.61
C ALA A 122 -21.83 10.83 -6.96
N LEU A 123 -20.88 10.26 -6.21
CA LEU A 123 -19.73 11.00 -5.68
C LEU A 123 -18.86 11.58 -6.81
N ALA A 124 -18.62 10.81 -7.86
CA ALA A 124 -17.84 11.26 -9.02
C ALA A 124 -18.51 12.43 -9.77
N GLU A 125 -19.81 12.30 -10.04
CA GLU A 125 -20.64 13.35 -10.67
C GLU A 125 -20.70 14.60 -9.80
N HIS A 126 -20.81 14.45 -8.48
CA HIS A 126 -20.84 15.59 -7.56
C HIS A 126 -19.53 16.38 -7.55
N ILE A 127 -18.38 15.69 -7.54
CA ILE A 127 -17.07 16.34 -7.49
C ILE A 127 -16.69 16.98 -8.82
N SER A 128 -17.02 16.34 -9.95
CA SER A 128 -16.50 16.75 -11.27
C SER A 128 -17.55 17.21 -12.27
N GLY A 129 -18.84 17.22 -11.89
CA GLY A 129 -19.98 17.48 -12.77
C GLY A 129 -20.37 16.28 -13.62
N THR A 130 -19.42 15.53 -14.16
CA THR A 130 -19.65 14.28 -14.90
C THR A 130 -18.66 13.19 -14.51
N GLU A 131 -19.06 11.92 -14.66
CA GLU A 131 -18.16 10.79 -14.41
C GLU A 131 -16.93 10.80 -15.36
N ALA A 132 -17.09 11.25 -16.61
CA ALA A 132 -15.97 11.32 -17.55
C ALA A 132 -14.88 12.31 -17.08
N GLN A 133 -15.29 13.49 -16.58
CA GLN A 133 -14.36 14.46 -15.99
C GLN A 133 -13.72 13.92 -14.70
N PHE A 134 -14.46 13.14 -13.91
CA PHE A 134 -13.90 12.47 -12.74
C PHE A 134 -12.84 11.44 -13.12
N VAL A 135 -13.05 10.67 -14.21
CA VAL A 135 -12.04 9.73 -14.74
C VAL A 135 -10.76 10.47 -15.17
N ASP A 136 -10.87 11.70 -15.69
CA ASP A 136 -9.69 12.52 -15.97
C ASP A 136 -8.93 12.90 -14.69
N LEU A 137 -9.63 13.22 -13.59
CA LEU A 137 -9.01 13.41 -12.27
C LEU A 137 -8.35 12.14 -11.75
N MET A 138 -8.99 10.97 -11.94
CA MET A 138 -8.42 9.67 -11.57
C MET A 138 -7.08 9.42 -12.29
N LYS A 139 -7.04 9.62 -13.61
CA LYS A 139 -5.82 9.47 -14.41
C LYS A 139 -4.75 10.48 -14.01
N ALA A 140 -5.13 11.74 -13.79
CA ALA A 140 -4.20 12.78 -13.33
C ALA A 140 -3.60 12.40 -11.96
N GLN A 141 -4.41 11.88 -11.04
CA GLN A 141 -3.95 11.43 -9.74
C GLN A 141 -2.95 10.25 -9.85
N LEU A 142 -3.27 9.24 -10.65
CA LEU A 142 -2.36 8.11 -10.89
C LEU A 142 -1.01 8.57 -11.48
N ALA A 143 -1.02 9.53 -12.40
CA ALA A 143 0.20 10.09 -12.97
C ALA A 143 1.09 10.77 -11.90
N THR A 144 0.49 11.40 -10.87
CA THR A 144 1.28 11.96 -9.75
C THR A 144 1.97 10.90 -8.88
N TRP A 145 1.50 9.65 -8.95
CA TRP A 145 2.09 8.49 -8.27
C TRP A 145 2.99 7.66 -9.19
N ASP A 146 3.32 8.19 -10.36
CA ASP A 146 4.11 7.50 -11.38
C ASP A 146 3.47 6.15 -11.81
N ILE A 147 2.14 6.18 -11.97
CA ILE A 147 1.34 5.07 -12.50
C ILE A 147 0.77 5.53 -13.85
N HIS A 148 1.30 4.97 -14.93
CA HIS A 148 0.95 5.40 -16.30
C HIS A 148 0.35 4.28 -17.16
N ASP A 149 0.66 3.01 -16.90
CA ASP A 149 0.13 1.87 -17.66
C ASP A 149 -1.23 1.42 -17.13
N VAL A 150 -2.26 2.21 -17.42
CA VAL A 150 -3.63 1.97 -16.93
C VAL A 150 -4.65 2.19 -18.02
N LYS A 151 -5.77 1.48 -17.89
CA LYS A 151 -6.99 1.77 -18.63
C LYS A 151 -8.07 2.12 -17.61
N LEU A 152 -8.46 3.39 -17.56
CA LEU A 152 -9.56 3.86 -16.71
C LEU A 152 -10.63 4.51 -17.58
N ILE A 153 -11.86 4.07 -17.38
CA ILE A 153 -13.04 4.44 -18.16
C ILE A 153 -14.25 4.80 -17.28
N ASN A 154 -14.23 4.49 -15.98
CA ASN A 154 -15.31 4.87 -15.06
C ASN A 154 -14.86 4.84 -13.58
N ALA A 155 -15.68 5.41 -12.68
CA ALA A 155 -15.37 5.54 -11.25
C ALA A 155 -15.72 4.31 -10.41
N SER A 156 -16.44 3.33 -10.98
CA SER A 156 -16.96 2.18 -10.24
C SER A 156 -16.18 0.90 -10.48
N GLY A 157 -15.54 0.76 -11.64
CA GLY A 157 -14.99 -0.50 -12.12
C GLY A 157 -16.01 -1.42 -12.77
N LEU A 158 -17.19 -0.90 -13.14
CA LEU A 158 -18.17 -1.66 -13.92
C LEU A 158 -17.70 -1.86 -15.37
N PRO A 159 -18.11 -2.97 -16.02
CA PRO A 159 -17.97 -3.09 -17.47
C PRO A 159 -18.82 -2.04 -18.19
N ASN A 160 -18.30 -1.49 -19.29
CA ASN A 160 -18.99 -0.47 -20.09
C ASN A 160 -20.36 -0.96 -20.62
N THR A 161 -20.57 -2.26 -20.78
CA THR A 161 -21.86 -2.88 -21.15
C THR A 161 -23.02 -2.44 -20.24
N PHE A 162 -22.74 -2.07 -18.98
CA PHE A 162 -23.75 -1.59 -18.03
C PHE A 162 -23.93 -0.07 -18.01
N LEU A 163 -23.03 0.70 -18.61
CA LEU A 163 -23.00 2.17 -18.53
C LEU A 163 -23.77 2.86 -19.67
N LYS A 164 -24.34 2.09 -20.60
CA LYS A 164 -25.20 2.58 -21.70
C LYS A 164 -24.56 3.76 -22.45
N HIS A 165 -25.09 4.98 -22.29
CA HIS A 165 -24.66 6.17 -23.01
C HIS A 165 -23.59 6.99 -22.26
N ARG A 166 -23.18 6.55 -21.06
CA ARG A 166 -22.22 7.23 -20.18
C ARG A 166 -20.79 6.74 -20.35
N LEU A 167 -20.48 6.25 -21.55
CA LEU A 167 -19.15 5.74 -21.85
C LEU A 167 -18.14 6.89 -21.81
N TYR A 168 -16.97 6.63 -21.23
CA TYR A 168 -15.87 7.58 -21.33
C TYR A 168 -15.51 7.80 -22.82
N PRO A 169 -15.26 9.05 -23.26
CA PRO A 169 -14.98 9.35 -24.66
C PRO A 169 -13.86 8.47 -25.24
N GLY A 170 -14.16 7.79 -26.34
CA GLY A 170 -13.22 6.88 -27.01
C GLY A 170 -13.11 5.47 -26.42
N SER A 171 -13.82 5.16 -25.33
CA SER A 171 -13.91 3.79 -24.81
C SER A 171 -14.90 2.95 -25.61
N GLN A 172 -14.67 1.64 -25.64
CA GLN A 172 -15.53 0.65 -26.30
C GLN A 172 -16.51 0.01 -25.32
N ILE A 173 -17.61 -0.55 -25.84
CA ILE A 173 -18.63 -1.21 -25.00
C ILE A 173 -18.08 -2.41 -24.21
N SER A 174 -17.04 -3.06 -24.72
CA SER A 174 -16.35 -4.19 -24.10
C SER A 174 -15.27 -3.79 -23.09
N ASP A 175 -15.04 -2.50 -22.88
CA ASP A 175 -13.96 -2.05 -22.00
C ASP A 175 -14.31 -2.23 -20.51
N GLU A 176 -13.28 -2.53 -19.73
CA GLU A 176 -13.26 -2.46 -18.26
C GLU A 176 -12.05 -1.66 -17.78
N ASN A 177 -12.04 -1.31 -16.49
CA ASN A 177 -10.87 -0.70 -15.86
C ASN A 177 -9.77 -1.76 -15.64
N GLU A 178 -8.54 -1.42 -16.01
CA GLU A 178 -7.38 -2.29 -15.93
C GLU A 178 -6.18 -1.58 -15.29
N MET A 179 -5.50 -2.25 -14.36
CA MET A 179 -4.21 -1.85 -13.77
C MET A 179 -3.39 -3.10 -13.44
N SER A 180 -2.07 -2.95 -13.23
CA SER A 180 -1.26 -4.05 -12.70
C SER A 180 -1.45 -4.23 -11.18
N ALA A 181 -1.19 -5.44 -10.66
CA ALA A 181 -1.27 -5.70 -9.21
C ALA A 181 -0.33 -4.76 -8.42
N GLN A 182 0.84 -4.46 -8.98
CA GLN A 182 1.80 -3.50 -8.42
C GLN A 182 1.22 -2.09 -8.32
N ASP A 183 0.52 -1.63 -9.35
CA ASP A 183 -0.06 -0.29 -9.37
C ASP A 183 -1.30 -0.20 -8.47
N VAL A 184 -2.09 -1.27 -8.35
CA VAL A 184 -3.15 -1.38 -7.35
C VAL A 184 -2.56 -1.31 -5.93
N ALA A 185 -1.44 -1.98 -5.67
CA ALA A 185 -0.75 -1.92 -4.38
C ALA A 185 -0.20 -0.52 -4.07
N LYS A 186 0.36 0.18 -5.07
CA LYS A 186 0.77 1.59 -4.93
C LYS A 186 -0.43 2.49 -4.58
N MET A 187 -1.54 2.35 -5.30
CA MET A 187 -2.78 3.10 -5.04
C MET A 187 -3.28 2.85 -3.61
N ALA A 188 -3.36 1.60 -3.18
CA ALA A 188 -3.82 1.24 -1.83
C ALA A 188 -2.86 1.75 -0.75
N MET A 189 -1.54 1.72 -1.00
CA MET A 189 -0.52 2.28 -0.12
C MET A 189 -0.73 3.79 0.05
N HIS A 190 -0.89 4.54 -1.03
CA HIS A 190 -1.18 5.98 -0.98
C HIS A 190 -2.46 6.29 -0.20
N LEU A 191 -3.53 5.54 -0.45
CA LEU A 191 -4.79 5.71 0.27
C LEU A 191 -4.64 5.53 1.77
N ILE A 192 -3.98 4.46 2.22
CA ILE A 192 -3.82 4.17 3.65
C ILE A 192 -2.85 5.16 4.32
N GLU A 193 -1.80 5.60 3.63
CA GLU A 193 -0.82 6.53 4.20
C GLU A 193 -1.36 7.97 4.31
N GLU A 194 -2.14 8.41 3.33
CA GLU A 194 -2.64 9.79 3.26
C GLU A 194 -3.99 9.97 3.97
N PHE A 195 -4.79 8.91 4.04
CA PHE A 195 -6.13 8.88 4.64
C PHE A 195 -6.39 7.58 5.44
N PRO A 196 -5.65 7.34 6.54
CA PRO A 196 -5.79 6.13 7.35
C PRO A 196 -7.20 5.93 7.94
N GLU A 197 -8.00 7.00 8.04
CA GLU A 197 -9.41 6.97 8.45
C GLU A 197 -10.30 6.10 7.56
N ILE A 198 -9.88 5.80 6.32
CA ILE A 198 -10.57 4.85 5.44
C ILE A 198 -10.77 3.49 6.13
N LEU A 199 -9.80 3.08 6.96
CA LEU A 199 -9.83 1.81 7.67
C LEU A 199 -10.92 1.77 8.74
N LEU A 200 -11.40 2.93 9.22
CA LEU A 200 -12.56 2.99 10.11
C LEU A 200 -13.86 2.57 9.42
N ILE A 201 -13.90 2.63 8.09
CA ILE A 201 -15.04 2.19 7.28
C ILE A 201 -14.82 0.75 6.82
N THR A 202 -13.65 0.44 6.24
CA THR A 202 -13.41 -0.86 5.61
C THR A 202 -13.23 -2.02 6.59
N LYS A 203 -12.94 -1.72 7.87
CA LYS A 203 -12.85 -2.74 8.92
C LYS A 203 -14.21 -3.21 9.43
N GLU A 204 -15.29 -2.48 9.14
CA GLU A 204 -16.60 -2.77 9.69
C GLU A 204 -17.27 -3.89 8.88
N PRO A 205 -17.65 -5.02 9.52
CA PRO A 205 -18.35 -6.10 8.82
C PRO A 205 -19.77 -5.71 8.43
N TYR A 206 -20.36 -4.71 9.10
CA TYR A 206 -21.66 -4.14 8.79
C TYR A 206 -21.63 -2.63 8.99
N VAL A 207 -22.31 -1.89 8.11
CA VAL A 207 -22.58 -0.45 8.30
C VAL A 207 -24.06 -0.17 8.20
N PHE A 208 -24.53 0.82 8.96
CA PHE A 208 -25.89 1.30 8.86
C PHE A 208 -26.01 2.31 7.71
N PHE A 209 -26.96 2.09 6.82
CA PHE A 209 -27.25 2.94 5.67
C PHE A 209 -28.76 2.98 5.47
N ASP A 210 -29.32 4.18 5.47
CA ASP A 210 -30.73 4.43 5.20
C ASP A 210 -31.72 3.52 5.96
N GLY A 211 -31.52 3.37 7.26
CA GLY A 211 -32.41 2.55 8.10
C GLY A 211 -32.10 1.05 8.11
N SER A 212 -31.13 0.59 7.31
CA SER A 212 -30.81 -0.83 7.14
C SER A 212 -29.32 -1.12 7.38
N ALA A 213 -29.01 -2.29 7.92
CA ALA A 213 -27.64 -2.77 8.00
C ALA A 213 -27.22 -3.36 6.64
N ILE A 214 -26.06 -2.95 6.13
CA ILE A 214 -25.43 -3.52 4.95
C ILE A 214 -24.18 -4.28 5.37
N GLN A 215 -24.08 -5.52 4.92
CA GLN A 215 -22.92 -6.37 5.16
C GLN A 215 -21.78 -6.03 4.19
N SER A 216 -20.55 -6.07 4.68
CA SER A 216 -19.34 -5.98 3.87
C SER A 216 -19.17 -7.22 2.99
N PHE A 217 -18.70 -7.03 1.77
CA PHE A 217 -18.26 -8.15 0.92
C PHE A 217 -16.89 -8.73 1.32
N ASN A 218 -16.18 -8.13 2.28
CA ASN A 218 -14.88 -8.64 2.70
C ASN A 218 -15.05 -9.74 3.75
N HIS A 219 -14.94 -11.00 3.32
CA HIS A 219 -15.12 -12.15 4.21
C HIS A 219 -13.91 -12.43 5.12
N LEU A 220 -12.76 -11.74 4.92
CA LEU A 220 -11.62 -11.83 5.82
C LEU A 220 -11.77 -10.98 7.09
N LEU A 221 -12.76 -10.10 7.18
CA LEU A 221 -12.96 -9.28 8.37
C LEU A 221 -13.28 -10.14 9.60
N PRO A 222 -12.86 -9.73 10.81
CA PRO A 222 -13.24 -10.40 12.05
C PRO A 222 -14.76 -10.62 12.14
N GLY A 223 -15.17 -11.85 12.45
CA GLY A 223 -16.59 -12.23 12.54
C GLY A 223 -17.28 -12.61 11.23
N MET A 224 -16.56 -12.63 10.10
CA MET A 224 -17.06 -13.11 8.80
C MET A 224 -16.65 -14.56 8.51
N SER A 225 -17.11 -15.14 7.40
CA SER A 225 -16.94 -16.57 7.08
C SER A 225 -15.49 -17.03 6.91
N ALA A 226 -14.61 -16.17 6.41
CA ALA A 226 -13.19 -16.42 6.20
C ALA A 226 -12.31 -15.58 7.14
N ALA A 227 -12.82 -15.24 8.33
CA ALA A 227 -12.23 -14.23 9.20
C ALA A 227 -10.74 -14.47 9.52
N ARG A 228 -9.97 -13.40 9.41
CA ARG A 228 -8.59 -13.29 9.92
C ARG A 228 -8.53 -12.06 10.82
N GLU A 229 -8.24 -12.28 12.10
CA GLU A 229 -8.30 -11.23 13.15
C GLU A 229 -7.45 -9.98 12.86
N THR A 230 -6.39 -10.12 12.06
CA THR A 230 -5.47 -9.03 11.74
C THR A 230 -5.93 -8.13 10.59
N VAL A 231 -7.02 -8.49 9.89
CA VAL A 231 -7.50 -7.80 8.69
C VAL A 231 -8.43 -6.63 9.03
N ASP A 232 -8.17 -5.46 8.44
CA ASP A 232 -8.94 -4.23 8.62
C ASP A 232 -9.41 -3.60 7.28
N GLY A 233 -9.29 -4.33 6.17
CA GLY A 233 -9.70 -3.86 4.85
C GLY A 233 -9.29 -4.81 3.72
N LEU A 234 -9.39 -4.43 2.45
CA LEU A 234 -9.74 -3.09 1.97
C LEU A 234 -10.86 -3.10 0.94
N LYS A 235 -10.73 -3.87 -0.15
CA LYS A 235 -11.76 -3.89 -1.21
C LYS A 235 -11.73 -5.14 -2.09
N THR A 236 -12.88 -5.79 -2.23
CA THR A 236 -13.14 -6.85 -3.21
C THR A 236 -13.46 -6.28 -4.61
N GLY A 237 -13.23 -7.07 -5.66
CA GLY A 237 -13.70 -6.78 -7.02
C GLY A 237 -13.98 -8.02 -7.83
N THR A 238 -15.07 -8.02 -8.61
CA THR A 238 -15.40 -9.11 -9.54
C THR A 238 -16.13 -8.62 -10.77
N THR A 239 -15.69 -9.10 -11.92
CA THR A 239 -16.40 -9.11 -13.21
C THR A 239 -16.05 -10.41 -13.91
N THR A 240 -16.74 -10.74 -15.01
CA THR A 240 -16.37 -11.90 -15.83
C THR A 240 -14.94 -11.81 -16.37
N PHE A 241 -14.48 -10.60 -16.70
CA PHE A 241 -13.13 -10.36 -17.21
C PHE A 241 -12.07 -10.37 -16.11
N ALA A 242 -12.31 -9.68 -14.99
CA ALA A 242 -11.33 -9.54 -13.90
C ALA A 242 -11.19 -10.81 -13.03
N GLY A 243 -12.19 -11.70 -13.03
CA GLY A 243 -12.27 -12.81 -12.11
C GLY A 243 -12.47 -12.35 -10.65
N GLN A 244 -12.03 -13.17 -9.69
CA GLN A 244 -12.12 -12.81 -8.27
C GLN A 244 -10.87 -12.04 -7.80
N CYS A 245 -11.03 -10.76 -7.52
CA CYS A 245 -9.95 -9.88 -7.04
C CYS A 245 -10.19 -9.38 -5.61
N LEU A 246 -9.10 -9.08 -4.90
CA LEU A 246 -9.11 -8.56 -3.53
C LEU A 246 -7.85 -7.73 -3.24
N VAL A 247 -8.05 -6.54 -2.67
CA VAL A 247 -7.02 -5.81 -1.92
C VAL A 247 -7.28 -6.00 -0.43
N THR A 248 -6.30 -6.53 0.30
CA THR A 248 -6.39 -6.74 1.76
C THR A 248 -5.42 -5.82 2.47
N SER A 249 -5.86 -5.22 3.58
CA SER A 249 -4.99 -4.55 4.55
C SER A 249 -5.00 -5.37 5.84
N SER A 250 -3.82 -5.66 6.38
CA SER A 250 -3.66 -6.45 7.60
C SER A 250 -2.47 -5.96 8.44
N ILE A 251 -2.50 -6.19 9.75
CA ILE A 251 -1.34 -6.01 10.63
C ILE A 251 -0.75 -7.38 10.99
N GLU A 252 0.36 -7.75 10.36
CA GLU A 252 1.07 -9.02 10.59
C GLU A 252 2.39 -8.75 11.32
N ASN A 253 2.62 -9.37 12.49
CA ASN A 253 3.86 -9.18 13.27
C ASN A 253 4.27 -7.70 13.49
N GLY A 254 3.27 -6.80 13.66
CA GLY A 254 3.51 -5.35 13.81
C GLY A 254 3.90 -4.61 12.52
N MET A 255 3.75 -5.26 11.36
CA MET A 255 3.90 -4.70 10.02
C MET A 255 2.53 -4.48 9.41
N ARG A 256 2.29 -3.29 8.82
CA ARG A 256 1.09 -3.10 8.01
C ARG A 256 1.36 -3.65 6.62
N ILE A 257 0.63 -4.71 6.25
CA ILE A 257 0.76 -5.41 4.98
C ILE A 257 -0.43 -5.06 4.09
N ILE A 258 -0.15 -4.78 2.82
CA ILE A 258 -1.15 -4.80 1.76
C ILE A 258 -0.87 -6.01 0.89
N THR A 259 -1.90 -6.83 0.64
CA THR A 259 -1.89 -7.83 -0.43
C THR A 259 -2.85 -7.43 -1.53
N VAL A 260 -2.49 -7.74 -2.77
CA VAL A 260 -3.38 -7.64 -3.93
C VAL A 260 -3.41 -9.01 -4.58
N ILE A 261 -4.62 -9.55 -4.73
CA ILE A 261 -4.94 -10.78 -5.44
C ILE A 261 -5.78 -10.36 -6.65
N MET A 262 -5.35 -10.73 -7.85
CA MET A 262 -6.13 -10.51 -9.08
C MET A 262 -6.35 -11.85 -9.78
N ASN A 263 -7.61 -12.08 -10.17
CA ASN A 263 -8.04 -13.29 -10.83
C ASN A 263 -7.61 -14.56 -10.06
N ALA A 264 -8.18 -14.74 -8.87
CA ALA A 264 -7.92 -15.91 -8.03
C ALA A 264 -8.30 -17.21 -8.75
N ASP A 265 -7.44 -18.23 -8.62
CA ASP A 265 -7.64 -19.52 -9.29
C ASP A 265 -8.87 -20.25 -8.72
N ASN A 266 -9.49 -21.13 -9.51
CA ASN A 266 -10.63 -21.97 -9.09
C ASN A 266 -11.87 -21.17 -8.62
N ALA A 267 -11.96 -19.89 -9.01
CA ALA A 267 -13.05 -18.99 -8.70
C ALA A 267 -14.45 -19.49 -9.14
N GLU A 268 -14.51 -20.40 -10.10
CA GLU A 268 -15.72 -21.03 -10.61
C GLU A 268 -16.29 -22.11 -9.67
N ASN A 269 -15.45 -22.71 -8.82
CA ASN A 269 -15.85 -23.76 -7.87
C ASN A 269 -15.75 -23.31 -6.40
N ASP A 270 -15.09 -22.19 -6.13
CA ASP A 270 -14.89 -21.65 -4.79
C ASP A 270 -15.28 -20.16 -4.73
N ALA A 271 -16.38 -19.87 -4.05
CA ALA A 271 -16.87 -18.50 -3.86
C ALA A 271 -15.93 -17.62 -3.02
N ASP A 272 -15.06 -18.24 -2.22
CA ASP A 272 -14.11 -17.59 -1.32
C ASP A 272 -12.65 -17.73 -1.80
N ALA A 273 -12.41 -18.15 -3.05
CA ALA A 273 -11.08 -18.40 -3.61
C ALA A 273 -10.08 -17.25 -3.38
N ARG A 274 -10.51 -16.00 -3.59
CA ARG A 274 -9.67 -14.82 -3.35
C ARG A 274 -9.25 -14.64 -1.88
N PHE A 275 -10.13 -15.03 -0.95
CA PHE A 275 -9.90 -14.89 0.48
C PHE A 275 -8.94 -15.97 0.95
N HIS A 276 -9.11 -17.21 0.47
CA HIS A 276 -8.13 -18.29 0.68
C HIS A 276 -6.75 -17.93 0.13
N ALA A 277 -6.68 -17.41 -1.11
CA ALA A 277 -5.43 -16.96 -1.72
C ALA A 277 -4.75 -15.86 -0.89
N SER A 278 -5.51 -14.85 -0.45
CA SER A 278 -4.98 -13.77 0.39
C SER A 278 -4.57 -14.25 1.78
N ASP A 279 -5.33 -15.12 2.44
CA ASP A 279 -5.00 -15.64 3.77
C ASP A 279 -3.72 -16.50 3.73
N ASN A 280 -3.60 -17.36 2.72
CA ASN A 280 -2.39 -18.16 2.49
C ASN A 280 -1.16 -17.26 2.27
N LEU A 281 -1.30 -16.19 1.48
CA LEU A 281 -0.23 -15.21 1.25
C LEU A 281 0.14 -14.44 2.53
N LEU A 282 -0.85 -13.99 3.31
CA LEU A 282 -0.61 -13.34 4.60
C LEU A 282 0.08 -14.29 5.60
N THR A 283 -0.33 -15.56 5.64
CA THR A 283 0.28 -16.59 6.48
C THR A 283 1.73 -16.87 6.06
N HIS A 284 2.01 -16.94 4.76
CA HIS A 284 3.39 -17.05 4.27
C HIS A 284 4.25 -15.84 4.69
N ILE A 285 3.71 -14.63 4.58
CA ILE A 285 4.41 -13.40 4.97
C ILE A 285 4.68 -13.39 6.49
N ALA A 286 3.67 -13.71 7.30
CA ALA A 286 3.78 -13.73 8.75
C ALA A 286 4.76 -14.78 9.28
N THR A 287 4.98 -15.87 8.54
CA THR A 287 5.96 -16.91 8.89
C THR A 287 7.36 -16.64 8.34
N THR A 288 7.48 -15.86 7.26
CA THR A 288 8.75 -15.59 6.59
C THR A 288 9.42 -14.30 7.04
N TYR A 289 8.62 -13.27 7.33
CA TYR A 289 9.11 -11.92 7.60
C TYR A 289 8.77 -11.44 9.01
N ARG A 290 9.68 -10.64 9.57
CA ARG A 290 9.50 -9.96 10.84
C ARG A 290 10.00 -8.53 10.78
N LYS A 291 9.46 -7.68 11.64
CA LYS A 291 9.96 -6.34 11.89
C LYS A 291 11.00 -6.37 13.01
N GLU A 292 12.22 -5.97 12.69
CA GLU A 292 13.30 -5.84 13.67
C GLU A 292 13.64 -4.37 13.88
N THR A 293 13.81 -3.95 15.14
CA THR A 293 14.18 -2.56 15.46
C THR A 293 15.67 -2.46 15.71
N LEU A 294 16.39 -1.80 14.80
CA LEU A 294 17.84 -1.60 14.86
C LEU A 294 18.25 -0.48 15.81
N VAL A 295 17.41 0.57 15.94
CA VAL A 295 17.64 1.71 16.85
C VAL A 295 16.33 2.12 17.48
N GLN A 296 16.27 2.22 18.81
CA GLN A 296 15.09 2.71 19.50
C GLN A 296 14.94 4.23 19.39
N LYS A 297 13.72 4.73 19.56
CA LYS A 297 13.44 6.17 19.57
C LYS A 297 14.33 6.89 20.59
N GLY A 298 14.99 7.96 20.16
CA GLY A 298 15.82 8.79 21.05
C GLY A 298 17.18 8.19 21.40
N GLN A 299 17.49 6.98 20.93
CA GLN A 299 18.83 6.41 21.12
C GLN A 299 19.80 6.94 20.07
N VAL A 300 21.05 7.17 20.52
CA VAL A 300 22.17 7.46 19.63
C VAL A 300 22.36 6.28 18.69
N ILE A 301 22.49 6.56 17.38
CA ILE A 301 22.69 5.53 16.37
C ILE A 301 24.10 4.93 16.58
N PRO A 302 24.22 3.64 16.94
CA PRO A 302 25.51 3.04 17.23
C PRO A 302 26.43 3.07 16.01
N ASN A 303 27.71 3.39 16.22
CA ASN A 303 28.75 3.41 15.18
C ASN A 303 28.49 4.35 13.98
N LYS A 304 27.58 5.33 14.12
CA LYS A 304 27.33 6.37 13.11
C LYS A 304 27.53 7.74 13.75
N LYS A 305 28.43 8.54 13.18
CA LYS A 305 28.64 9.94 13.54
C LYS A 305 28.50 10.80 12.30
N LEU A 306 27.88 11.96 12.45
CA LEU A 306 27.77 12.94 11.39
C LEU A 306 29.03 13.81 11.38
N ALA A 307 29.74 13.90 10.26
CA ALA A 307 30.94 14.71 10.15
C ALA A 307 30.58 16.21 10.19
N ILE A 308 31.32 16.99 10.98
CA ILE A 308 31.06 18.42 11.14
C ILE A 308 32.14 19.25 10.46
N ILE A 309 31.69 20.10 9.55
CA ILE A 309 32.48 21.08 8.83
C ILE A 309 32.59 22.35 9.70
N ASN A 310 33.81 22.92 9.80
CA ASN A 310 34.09 24.19 10.48
C ASN A 310 33.73 24.21 11.99
N GLY A 311 33.52 23.04 12.61
CA GLY A 311 33.20 22.90 14.03
C GLY A 311 34.42 22.69 14.91
N LYS A 312 34.30 23.02 16.20
CA LYS A 312 35.32 22.66 17.22
C LYS A 312 35.54 21.15 17.31
N GLU A 313 34.50 20.38 17.00
CA GLU A 313 34.53 18.93 16.89
C GLU A 313 34.43 18.50 15.43
N LYS A 314 35.16 17.44 15.04
CA LYS A 314 35.14 16.91 13.67
C LYS A 314 33.89 16.10 13.34
N SER A 315 33.14 15.67 14.34
CA SER A 315 31.92 14.87 14.16
C SER A 315 31.04 14.91 15.40
N ILE A 316 29.75 14.61 15.25
CA ILE A 316 28.78 14.48 16.35
C ILE A 316 28.06 13.15 16.32
N SER A 317 27.69 12.66 17.50
CA SER A 317 26.69 11.61 17.63
C SER A 317 25.32 12.17 17.27
N VAL A 318 24.52 11.34 16.62
CA VAL A 318 23.14 11.65 16.22
C VAL A 318 22.20 10.58 16.77
N TYR A 319 20.98 10.97 17.11
CA TYR A 319 19.93 10.04 17.51
C TYR A 319 18.75 10.12 16.54
N ALA A 320 18.04 9.00 16.39
CA ALA A 320 16.84 8.93 15.55
C ALA A 320 15.61 9.45 16.31
N GLU A 321 14.81 10.31 15.66
CA GLU A 321 13.58 10.86 16.24
C GLU A 321 12.46 9.81 16.40
N GLN A 322 12.57 8.71 15.64
CA GLN A 322 11.66 7.57 15.62
C GLN A 322 12.47 6.27 15.67
N PRO A 323 11.86 5.13 16.05
CA PRO A 323 12.51 3.83 15.92
C PRO A 323 12.93 3.59 14.46
N VAL A 324 14.14 3.08 14.27
CA VAL A 324 14.64 2.64 12.97
C VAL A 324 14.45 1.14 12.90
N SER A 325 13.45 0.72 12.14
CA SER A 325 13.12 -0.70 11.97
C SER A 325 13.33 -1.15 10.53
N VAL A 326 13.54 -2.45 10.37
CA VAL A 326 13.77 -3.14 9.11
C VAL A 326 12.83 -4.33 9.01
N ILE A 327 12.44 -4.66 7.78
CA ILE A 327 11.70 -5.89 7.50
C ILE A 327 12.70 -6.93 7.02
N THR A 328 12.82 -8.02 7.75
CA THR A 328 13.86 -9.02 7.57
C THR A 328 13.30 -10.44 7.61
N SER A 329 14.06 -11.40 7.10
CA SER A 329 13.75 -12.83 7.11
C SER A 329 14.98 -13.62 7.58
N ASP A 330 14.82 -14.91 7.84
CA ASP A 330 15.97 -15.76 8.20
C ASP A 330 16.94 -15.95 7.03
N LYS A 331 16.46 -15.83 5.79
CA LYS A 331 17.28 -15.90 4.57
C LYS A 331 18.08 -14.62 4.34
N ASP A 332 17.50 -13.46 4.68
CA ASP A 332 18.11 -12.14 4.48
C ASP A 332 18.07 -11.32 5.79
N PRO A 333 18.95 -11.64 6.77
CA PRO A 333 18.92 -11.02 8.09
C PRO A 333 19.58 -9.64 8.08
N HIS A 334 18.83 -8.59 8.43
CA HIS A 334 19.40 -7.29 8.79
C HIS A 334 19.84 -7.32 10.25
N GLN A 335 21.15 -7.39 10.52
CA GLN A 335 21.64 -7.65 11.88
C GLN A 335 22.32 -6.46 12.56
N SER A 336 22.50 -5.30 11.90
CA SER A 336 23.27 -4.23 12.53
C SER A 336 23.01 -2.81 12.04
N SER A 337 23.38 -1.84 12.89
CA SER A 337 23.38 -0.41 12.57
C SER A 337 24.33 -0.03 11.42
N LYS A 338 25.17 -0.95 10.92
CA LYS A 338 26.06 -0.68 9.77
C LYS A 338 25.28 -0.40 8.50
N ASP A 339 24.12 -1.03 8.34
CA ASP A 339 23.23 -0.91 7.19
C ASP A 339 22.53 0.46 7.11
N LEU A 340 22.66 1.27 8.17
CA LEU A 340 22.06 2.60 8.24
C LEU A 340 22.89 3.63 7.47
N LEU A 341 22.26 4.41 6.61
CA LEU A 341 22.88 5.49 5.84
C LEU A 341 22.41 6.84 6.38
N LEU A 342 23.36 7.72 6.68
CA LEU A 342 23.07 9.10 7.05
C LEU A 342 23.02 9.98 5.80
N SER A 343 22.02 10.86 5.72
CA SER A 343 21.88 11.85 4.65
C SER A 343 21.44 13.21 5.22
N PRO A 344 22.23 14.29 5.06
CA PRO A 344 23.57 14.32 4.48
C PRO A 344 24.61 13.57 5.35
N THR A 345 25.79 13.30 4.79
CA THR A 345 26.93 12.70 5.52
C THR A 345 27.75 13.73 6.30
N THR A 346 27.56 15.03 6.02
CA THR A 346 28.22 16.15 6.70
C THR A 346 27.21 17.23 7.07
N SER A 347 27.54 18.06 8.06
CA SER A 347 26.80 19.27 8.42
C SER A 347 27.75 20.38 8.87
N GLU A 348 27.37 21.65 8.72
CA GLU A 348 28.21 22.79 9.06
C GLU A 348 27.90 23.36 10.45
N ALA A 349 28.94 23.75 11.19
CA ALA A 349 28.79 24.42 12.48
C ALA A 349 28.35 25.90 12.34
N PRO A 350 27.60 26.45 13.32
CA PRO A 350 27.26 25.87 14.60
C PRO A 350 26.04 24.94 14.52
N ILE A 351 26.02 23.96 15.41
CA ILE A 351 24.89 23.05 15.60
C ILE A 351 24.37 23.19 17.02
N GLU A 352 23.07 23.35 17.19
CA GLU A 352 22.40 23.37 18.48
C GLU A 352 22.06 21.95 18.96
N HIS A 353 21.92 21.78 20.27
CA HIS A 353 21.44 20.53 20.83
C HIS A 353 20.02 20.25 20.33
N ARG A 354 19.76 19.01 19.89
CA ARG A 354 18.49 18.57 19.29
C ARG A 354 18.15 19.24 17.95
N GLN A 355 19.05 20.01 17.36
CA GLN A 355 18.85 20.48 15.99
C GLN A 355 18.71 19.28 15.05
N ARG A 356 17.73 19.32 14.14
CA ARG A 356 17.62 18.34 13.06
C ARG A 356 18.77 18.55 12.10
N VAL A 357 19.55 17.50 11.86
CA VAL A 357 20.80 17.58 11.07
C VAL A 357 20.79 16.68 9.85
N GLY A 358 19.71 15.92 9.64
CA GLY A 358 19.55 15.06 8.48
C GLY A 358 18.51 13.97 8.69
N TYR A 359 18.75 12.86 8.01
CA TYR A 359 17.94 11.66 8.03
C TYR A 359 18.81 10.41 8.13
N VAL A 360 18.21 9.32 8.58
CA VAL A 360 18.74 7.97 8.47
C VAL A 360 17.80 7.12 7.60
N THR A 361 18.37 6.34 6.70
CA THR A 361 17.69 5.31 5.90
C THR A 361 18.38 3.96 6.09
N VAL A 362 17.70 2.90 5.71
CA VAL A 362 18.26 1.53 5.70
C VAL A 362 18.72 1.21 4.29
N SER A 363 19.94 0.67 4.15
CA SER A 363 20.46 0.17 2.88
C SER A 363 19.76 -1.12 2.50
N PRO A 364 19.39 -1.33 1.23
CA PRO A 364 18.94 -2.64 0.77
C PRO A 364 20.02 -3.71 1.01
N LEU A 365 19.63 -4.92 1.45
CA LEU A 365 20.58 -6.04 1.64
C LEU A 365 21.11 -6.57 0.33
N SER A 366 20.29 -6.53 -0.71
CA SER A 366 20.64 -7.06 -2.02
C SER A 366 20.04 -6.21 -3.14
N LYS A 367 20.61 -6.33 -4.34
CA LYS A 367 20.03 -5.74 -5.55
C LYS A 367 18.68 -6.35 -5.95
N LYS A 368 18.27 -7.46 -5.32
CA LYS A 368 17.00 -8.13 -5.57
C LYS A 368 15.86 -7.54 -4.74
N GLU A 369 16.16 -6.84 -3.64
CA GLU A 369 15.12 -6.16 -2.88
C GLU A 369 14.47 -5.08 -3.73
N ARG A 370 13.14 -5.09 -3.77
CA ARG A 370 12.35 -4.16 -4.56
C ARG A 370 11.44 -3.35 -3.63
N PHE A 371 11.31 -2.07 -3.94
CA PHE A 371 10.48 -1.14 -3.20
C PHE A 371 9.57 -0.39 -4.16
N LEU A 372 8.33 -0.12 -3.75
CA LEU A 372 7.36 0.66 -4.54
C LEU A 372 7.46 2.16 -4.32
N LYS A 373 8.28 2.61 -3.34
CA LYS A 373 8.57 4.01 -3.09
C LYS A 373 10.00 4.21 -2.61
N GLN A 374 10.42 5.46 -2.54
CA GLN A 374 11.74 5.83 -2.02
C GLN A 374 11.93 5.36 -0.58
N PRO A 375 13.17 5.01 -0.16
CA PRO A 375 13.44 4.54 1.18
C PRO A 375 12.90 5.51 2.24
N TYR A 376 12.20 4.96 3.24
CA TYR A 376 11.65 5.73 4.34
C TYR A 376 12.78 6.47 5.09
N LYS A 377 12.70 7.81 5.13
CA LYS A 377 13.73 8.68 5.73
C LYS A 377 13.32 9.08 7.13
N ILE A 378 14.04 8.59 8.14
CA ILE A 378 13.78 8.91 9.55
C ILE A 378 14.60 10.12 9.95
N PRO A 379 14.00 11.21 10.48
CA PRO A 379 14.76 12.37 10.93
C PRO A 379 15.76 12.03 12.03
N ILE A 380 16.96 12.64 11.95
CA ILE A 380 17.99 12.54 13.00
C ILE A 380 18.33 13.90 13.60
N ARG A 381 18.64 13.90 14.89
CA ARG A 381 18.98 15.10 15.66
C ARG A 381 20.35 15.00 16.30
N ALA A 382 20.97 16.16 16.47
CA ALA A 382 22.26 16.30 17.14
C ALA A 382 22.14 15.94 18.63
N ALA A 383 22.98 15.01 19.11
CA ALA A 383 23.00 14.60 20.51
C ALA A 383 23.59 15.68 21.45
N LYS A 384 24.28 16.68 20.90
CA LYS A 384 24.83 17.83 21.61
C LYS A 384 25.07 19.01 20.67
N ALA A 385 25.27 20.19 21.24
CA ALA A 385 25.66 21.37 20.49
C ALA A 385 27.14 21.31 20.06
N VAL A 386 27.48 21.90 18.91
CA VAL A 386 28.84 22.10 18.42
C VAL A 386 29.01 23.53 17.92
N SER A 387 29.90 24.28 18.57
CA SER A 387 30.26 25.64 18.14
C SER A 387 31.23 25.63 16.97
N LYS A 388 31.32 26.76 16.26
CA LYS A 388 32.35 27.01 15.23
C LYS A 388 33.76 26.89 15.81
N ALA A 389 34.67 26.34 15.02
CA ALA A 389 36.10 26.39 15.30
C ALA A 389 36.63 27.84 15.21
N PRO A 390 37.80 28.14 15.79
CA PRO A 390 38.45 29.44 15.61
C PRO A 390 38.76 29.73 14.13
N PHE A 391 38.73 31.01 13.74
CA PHE A 391 38.92 31.44 12.34
C PHE A 391 40.16 30.85 11.65
N PRO A 392 41.37 30.82 12.26
CA PRO A 392 42.55 30.25 11.61
C PRO A 392 42.38 28.77 11.25
N VAL A 393 41.67 28.01 12.09
CA VAL A 393 41.37 26.59 11.87
C VAL A 393 40.40 26.42 10.71
N ILE A 394 39.34 27.24 10.66
CA ILE A 394 38.37 27.23 9.57
C ILE A 394 39.04 27.60 8.23
N TRP A 395 39.89 28.63 8.24
CA TRP A 395 40.61 29.08 7.05
C TRP A 395 41.52 27.98 6.50
N TRP A 396 42.29 27.31 7.36
CA TRP A 396 43.12 26.18 6.96
C TRP A 396 42.28 24.99 6.43
N GLN A 397 41.18 24.65 7.12
CA GLN A 397 40.25 23.60 6.66
C GLN A 397 39.64 23.88 5.28
N LYS A 398 39.40 25.15 4.94
CA LYS A 398 38.93 25.54 3.60
C LYS A 398 40.01 25.35 2.54
N ILE A 399 41.26 25.73 2.83
CA ILE A 399 42.38 25.53 1.91
C ILE A 399 42.60 24.05 1.61
N VAL A 400 42.66 23.21 2.66
CA VAL A 400 42.85 21.76 2.50
C VAL A 400 41.74 21.14 1.65
N ARG A 401 40.49 21.56 1.88
CA ARG A 401 39.34 21.05 1.12
C ARG A 401 39.38 21.51 -0.34
N PHE A 402 39.70 22.78 -0.58
CA PHE A 402 39.88 23.32 -1.93
C PHE A 402 40.94 22.54 -2.71
N ILE A 403 42.09 22.25 -2.08
CA ILE A 403 43.14 21.43 -2.69
C ILE A 403 42.62 20.04 -3.04
N ASN A 404 41.97 19.34 -2.09
CA ASN A 404 41.49 17.97 -2.32
C ASN A 404 40.31 17.85 -3.32
N GLU A 405 39.59 18.94 -3.59
CA GLU A 405 38.45 18.94 -4.53
C GLU A 405 38.84 19.38 -5.94
N GLN A 406 39.94 20.14 -6.10
CA GLN A 406 40.32 20.79 -7.36
C GLN A 406 41.63 20.26 -7.97
N LEU A 407 42.44 19.54 -7.19
CA LEU A 407 43.67 18.87 -7.61
C LEU A 407 43.55 17.38 -7.36
#